data_AF-K0R935-F1
#
_entry.id   AF-K0R935-F1
#
_cell.length_a   1.000
_cell.length_b   1.000
_cell.length_c   1.000
_cell.angle_alpha   90.00
_cell.angle_beta   90.00
_cell.angle_gamma   90.00
#
_symmetry.space_group_name_H-M   'P 1'
#
loop_
_entity.id
_entity.type
_entity.pdbx_description
1 polymer ?
#
loop_
_entity_poly.entity_id
_entity_poly.type
_entity_poly.pdbx_seq_one_letter_code
_entity_poly.pdbx_strand_id
1 'polypeptide(L)'
;MAIEVSRFGLLPRKAMYPGGGCVFGKSECSDETAWRSSGEMIGAPYRAHGGYCLLAGTMRDTLLGRCGSGDCSPTSLGCGSEYSSFVELDKGCSIENTKFGYCDSIGASSGPGFCAWSPEDCEDDVSYVWKFPAEECTGDKVMVGGCLAEEETPYCAISADGCGGNARYLKPQQLSRSTDYECFVGMSKVKPLGIESTLEDLKEATPVDDQSSPGLVLDSSKYGANGLKNSEPAASLSQDSESGGTSPSLIIGIALGCVLLVALLAMIMLQNLRNKRMRSARDAEFLKQESVATTEQEDYPPSDLQIVNDYSDVVSDIGA
;
A
#
# COMPACT_ATOMS: atom_id res chain seq x y z
N MET A 1 37.51 -6.20 1.96
CA MET A 1 36.06 -6.42 1.83
C MET A 1 35.60 -5.66 0.60
N ALA A 2 35.25 -6.38 -0.47
CA ALA A 2 34.69 -5.77 -1.67
C ALA A 2 33.17 -5.71 -1.49
N ILE A 3 32.60 -4.50 -1.52
CA ILE A 3 31.16 -4.30 -1.54
C ILE A 3 30.74 -4.55 -2.99
N GLU A 4 30.05 -5.66 -3.22
CA GLU A 4 29.47 -6.00 -4.51
C GLU A 4 28.27 -5.09 -4.76
N VAL A 5 28.52 -3.96 -5.43
CA VAL A 5 27.46 -3.03 -5.86
C VAL A 5 26.67 -3.76 -6.96
N SER A 6 25.55 -4.36 -6.56
CA SER A 6 24.58 -4.96 -7.49
C SER A 6 24.22 -3.92 -8.55
N ARG A 7 24.55 -4.26 -9.81
CA ARG A 7 24.15 -3.48 -10.99
C ARG A 7 22.64 -3.54 -11.11
N PHE A 8 21.93 -2.66 -10.41
CA PHE A 8 20.58 -2.28 -10.78
C PHE A 8 20.68 -1.59 -12.15
N GLY A 9 20.42 -2.36 -13.20
CA GLY A 9 20.30 -1.82 -14.54
C GLY A 9 19.30 -0.67 -14.50
N LEU A 10 19.75 0.52 -14.90
CA LEU A 10 18.89 1.68 -15.11
C LEU A 10 17.78 1.26 -16.08
N LEU A 11 16.60 0.95 -15.53
CA LEU A 11 15.43 0.67 -16.34
C LEU A 11 15.19 1.93 -17.19
N PRO A 12 15.01 1.79 -18.52
CA PRO A 12 14.82 2.93 -19.40
C PRO A 12 13.63 3.75 -18.89
N ARG A 13 13.84 5.07 -18.74
CA ARG A 13 12.89 6.10 -18.25
C ARG A 13 11.54 6.18 -19.00
N LYS A 14 11.19 5.21 -19.83
CA LYS A 14 10.03 5.24 -20.74
C LYS A 14 9.26 3.93 -20.87
N ALA A 15 9.52 2.91 -20.06
CA ALA A 15 8.64 1.74 -20.02
C ALA A 15 7.50 1.97 -19.02
N MET A 16 6.70 3.02 -19.25
CA MET A 16 5.36 3.10 -18.67
C MET A 16 4.53 2.06 -19.44
N TYR A 17 3.90 1.12 -18.74
CA TYR A 17 3.13 0.05 -19.35
C TYR A 17 2.10 0.63 -20.34
N PRO A 18 2.05 0.15 -21.60
CA PRO A 18 1.11 0.66 -22.61
C PRO A 18 -0.29 0.12 -22.28
N GLY A 19 -0.93 0.70 -21.27
CA GLY A 19 -2.18 0.18 -20.73
C GLY A 19 -2.75 0.89 -19.50
N GLY A 20 -1.97 1.75 -18.84
CA GLY A 20 -2.53 2.73 -17.91
C GLY A 20 -2.39 2.37 -16.43
N GLY A 21 -1.88 3.34 -15.69
CA GLY A 21 -2.04 3.38 -14.25
C GLY A 21 -0.99 2.64 -13.43
N CYS A 22 -1.01 3.04 -12.18
CA CYS A 22 -0.25 2.52 -11.08
C CYS A 22 -1.07 1.38 -10.46
N VAL A 23 -0.49 0.20 -10.26
CA VAL A 23 -1.18 -0.94 -9.60
C VAL A 23 -0.56 -1.23 -8.25
N PHE A 24 -1.40 -1.44 -7.23
CA PHE A 24 -0.96 -1.58 -5.85
C PHE A 24 -0.83 -3.04 -5.45
N GLY A 25 -1.79 -3.86 -5.88
CA GLY A 25 -1.77 -5.30 -5.67
C GLY A 25 -1.03 -6.03 -6.79
N LYS A 26 -0.42 -7.17 -6.46
CA LYS A 26 0.10 -8.08 -7.48
C LYS A 26 -1.04 -8.63 -8.35
N SER A 27 -2.21 -8.89 -7.75
CA SER A 27 -3.37 -9.43 -8.44
C SER A 27 -4.03 -8.46 -9.43
N GLU A 28 -3.78 -7.16 -9.28
CA GLU A 28 -4.25 -6.10 -10.19
C GLU A 28 -3.34 -5.96 -11.42
N CYS A 29 -2.19 -6.63 -11.42
CA CYS A 29 -1.22 -6.56 -12.49
C CYS A 29 -1.46 -7.66 -13.53
N SER A 30 -1.70 -7.27 -14.78
CA SER A 30 -1.87 -8.20 -15.91
C SER A 30 -0.62 -9.04 -16.19
N ASP A 31 0.58 -8.51 -15.88
CA ASP A 31 1.85 -9.23 -15.93
C ASP A 31 2.49 -9.31 -14.54
N GLU A 32 2.09 -10.33 -13.78
CA GLU A 32 2.63 -10.62 -12.45
C GLU A 32 4.17 -10.72 -12.42
N THR A 33 4.81 -11.09 -13.53
CA THR A 33 6.27 -11.29 -13.58
C THR A 33 7.05 -9.97 -13.58
N ALA A 34 6.38 -8.89 -13.98
CA ALA A 34 6.95 -7.56 -14.07
C ALA A 34 6.53 -6.67 -12.88
N TRP A 35 5.59 -7.13 -12.06
CA TRP A 35 5.30 -6.56 -10.75
C TRP A 35 6.48 -6.78 -9.77
N ARG A 36 6.76 -5.80 -8.90
CA ARG A 36 7.82 -5.84 -7.89
C ARG A 36 7.28 -5.30 -6.57
N SER A 37 7.49 -5.99 -5.47
CA SER A 37 7.16 -5.46 -4.13
C SER A 37 8.05 -4.26 -3.78
N SER A 38 7.61 -3.42 -2.83
CA SER A 38 8.45 -2.31 -2.35
C SER A 38 9.79 -2.80 -1.77
N GLY A 39 9.80 -4.00 -1.19
CA GLY A 39 11.02 -4.67 -0.70
C GLY A 39 11.99 -5.05 -1.82
N GLU A 40 11.50 -5.58 -2.94
CA GLU A 40 12.35 -5.86 -4.12
C GLU A 40 12.88 -4.59 -4.80
N MET A 41 12.29 -3.45 -4.47
CA MET A 41 12.71 -2.13 -4.94
C MET A 41 13.66 -1.39 -3.98
N ILE A 42 14.21 -2.07 -2.97
CA ILE A 42 15.22 -1.47 -2.09
C ILE A 42 16.40 -0.96 -2.95
N GLY A 43 16.66 0.34 -2.88
CA GLY A 43 17.67 1.04 -3.69
C GLY A 43 17.14 1.75 -4.94
N ALA A 44 15.86 1.58 -5.30
CA ALA A 44 15.25 2.31 -6.41
C ALA A 44 15.06 3.80 -6.08
N PRO A 45 15.27 4.71 -7.04
CA PRO A 45 14.99 6.12 -6.86
C PRO A 45 13.46 6.34 -6.78
N TYR A 46 13.00 7.07 -5.75
CA TYR A 46 11.60 7.52 -5.54
C TYR A 46 10.55 6.46 -5.12
N ARG A 47 10.85 5.69 -4.07
CA ARG A 47 9.96 4.71 -3.40
C ARG A 47 8.51 5.22 -3.22
N ALA A 48 7.50 4.39 -3.53
CA ALA A 48 6.12 4.67 -3.14
C ALA A 48 5.51 3.48 -2.37
N HIS A 49 4.99 2.44 -3.05
CA HIS A 49 4.22 1.37 -2.37
C HIS A 49 4.34 -0.02 -3.02
N GLY A 50 5.30 -0.22 -3.93
CA GLY A 50 5.47 -1.45 -4.70
C GLY A 50 4.74 -1.37 -6.05
N GLY A 51 4.71 -2.48 -6.78
CA GLY A 51 4.17 -2.62 -8.12
C GLY A 51 4.87 -1.79 -9.19
N TYR A 52 4.08 -1.30 -10.14
CA TYR A 52 4.53 -0.37 -11.18
C TYR A 52 4.52 1.10 -10.71
N CYS A 53 4.18 1.34 -9.44
CA CYS A 53 4.14 2.65 -8.82
C CYS A 53 5.49 3.11 -8.33
N LEU A 54 6.43 3.21 -9.26
CA LEU A 54 7.81 3.51 -8.93
C LEU A 54 8.04 4.98 -8.57
N LEU A 55 7.06 5.88 -8.79
CA LEU A 55 7.21 7.33 -8.62
C LEU A 55 6.03 7.97 -7.89
N ALA A 56 6.32 9.02 -7.11
CA ALA A 56 5.28 9.84 -6.46
C ALA A 56 4.28 10.48 -7.44
N GLY A 57 4.73 10.76 -8.68
CA GLY A 57 3.88 11.31 -9.73
C GLY A 57 2.89 10.25 -10.24
N THR A 58 3.38 9.04 -10.51
CA THR A 58 2.53 7.94 -10.97
C THR A 58 1.47 7.56 -9.94
N MET A 59 1.80 7.65 -8.64
CA MET A 59 0.82 7.50 -7.57
C MET A 59 -0.31 8.53 -7.68
N ARG A 60 0.02 9.83 -7.77
CA ARG A 60 -0.97 10.92 -7.78
C ARG A 60 -1.94 10.85 -8.96
N ASP A 61 -1.42 10.42 -10.11
CA ASP A 61 -2.18 10.26 -11.36
C ASP A 61 -2.93 8.92 -11.45
N THR A 62 -2.82 8.06 -10.43
CA THR A 62 -3.54 6.77 -10.40
C THR A 62 -5.04 7.02 -10.42
N LEU A 63 -5.72 6.37 -11.36
CA LEU A 63 -7.17 6.44 -11.46
C LEU A 63 -7.81 5.58 -10.37
N LEU A 64 -8.86 6.11 -9.76
CA LEU A 64 -9.70 5.43 -8.78
C LEU A 64 -11.07 5.14 -9.39
N GLY A 65 -11.95 4.47 -8.64
CA GLY A 65 -13.33 4.31 -9.07
C GLY A 65 -14.25 5.45 -8.64
N ARG A 66 -15.48 5.45 -9.16
CA ARG A 66 -16.53 6.42 -8.88
C ARG A 66 -17.75 5.71 -8.29
N CYS A 67 -18.27 6.20 -7.17
CA CYS A 67 -19.52 5.76 -6.56
C CYS A 67 -20.74 6.28 -7.34
N GLY A 68 -21.93 5.72 -7.09
CA GLY A 68 -23.19 6.20 -7.69
C GLY A 68 -23.51 7.66 -7.38
N SER A 69 -23.07 8.15 -6.22
CA SER A 69 -23.16 9.54 -5.76
C SER A 69 -22.31 10.49 -6.61
N GLY A 70 -21.34 9.96 -7.34
CA GLY A 70 -20.33 10.71 -8.08
C GLY A 70 -19.03 10.91 -7.31
N ASP A 71 -18.95 10.53 -6.03
CA ASP A 71 -17.73 10.60 -5.23
C ASP A 71 -16.69 9.58 -5.72
N CYS A 72 -15.42 9.97 -5.68
CA CYS A 72 -14.32 9.10 -6.04
C CYS A 72 -13.92 8.23 -4.85
N SER A 73 -13.81 6.92 -5.05
CA SER A 73 -13.44 5.96 -4.00
C SER A 73 -12.40 4.96 -4.49
N PRO A 74 -11.42 4.57 -3.65
CA PRO A 74 -10.43 3.58 -4.05
C PRO A 74 -11.02 2.17 -4.20
N THR A 75 -12.12 1.88 -3.51
CA THR A 75 -12.77 0.56 -3.51
C THR A 75 -14.28 0.72 -3.54
N SER A 76 -15.00 -0.27 -4.07
CA SER A 76 -16.47 -0.28 -4.06
C SER A 76 -17.04 -0.26 -2.63
N LEU A 77 -16.31 -0.81 -1.66
CA LEU A 77 -16.72 -0.82 -0.25
C LEU A 77 -16.77 0.58 0.36
N GLY A 78 -15.89 1.48 -0.09
CA GLY A 78 -15.89 2.88 0.37
C GLY A 78 -17.21 3.61 0.06
N CYS A 79 -17.94 3.20 -0.99
CA CYS A 79 -19.22 3.75 -1.39
C CYS A 79 -20.40 3.37 -0.46
N GLY A 80 -20.18 2.56 0.57
CA GLY A 80 -21.22 2.17 1.51
C GLY A 80 -22.39 1.47 0.82
N SER A 81 -23.61 2.04 0.90
CA SER A 81 -24.81 1.45 0.29
C SER A 81 -24.82 1.48 -1.24
N GLU A 82 -23.96 2.27 -1.87
CA GLU A 82 -23.94 2.46 -3.33
C GLU A 82 -22.90 1.60 -4.06
N TYR A 83 -22.28 0.65 -3.36
CA TYR A 83 -21.24 -0.23 -3.90
C TYR A 83 -21.60 -0.93 -5.22
N SER A 84 -22.89 -1.18 -5.47
CA SER A 84 -23.39 -1.85 -6.69
C SER A 84 -23.31 -0.98 -7.95
N SER A 85 -23.14 0.34 -7.78
CA SER A 85 -23.02 1.32 -8.85
C SER A 85 -21.59 1.83 -9.06
N PHE A 86 -20.62 1.19 -8.39
CA PHE A 86 -19.21 1.54 -8.49
C PHE A 86 -18.67 1.27 -9.90
N VAL A 87 -18.02 2.27 -10.49
CA VAL A 87 -17.32 2.18 -11.77
C VAL A 87 -15.83 2.26 -11.51
N GLU A 88 -15.09 1.21 -11.87
CA GLU A 88 -13.63 1.15 -11.72
C GLU A 88 -12.91 2.08 -12.72
N LEU A 89 -11.76 2.64 -12.29
CA LEU A 89 -10.83 3.41 -13.13
C LEU A 89 -11.49 4.58 -13.90
N ASP A 90 -12.28 5.39 -13.19
CA ASP A 90 -12.94 6.56 -13.75
C ASP A 90 -11.93 7.70 -14.02
N LYS A 91 -11.95 8.25 -15.24
CA LYS A 91 -10.99 9.30 -15.67
C LYS A 91 -11.10 10.61 -14.87
N GLY A 92 -12.23 10.86 -14.21
CA GLY A 92 -12.43 12.01 -13.34
C GLY A 92 -11.98 11.77 -11.90
N CYS A 93 -11.59 10.54 -11.55
CA CYS A 93 -11.18 10.14 -10.21
C CYS A 93 -9.69 9.80 -10.19
N SER A 94 -8.88 10.66 -9.58
CA SER A 94 -7.46 10.40 -9.34
C SER A 94 -7.11 10.60 -7.86
N ILE A 95 -6.01 9.99 -7.39
CA ILE A 95 -5.55 10.14 -6.00
C ILE A 95 -5.38 11.61 -5.61
N GLU A 96 -4.88 12.45 -6.52
CA GLU A 96 -4.68 13.89 -6.24
C GLU A 96 -5.98 14.65 -6.00
N ASN A 97 -7.07 14.29 -6.67
CA ASN A 97 -8.34 15.02 -6.64
C ASN A 97 -9.43 14.33 -5.81
N THR A 98 -9.08 13.27 -5.08
CA THR A 98 -10.03 12.47 -4.32
C THR A 98 -10.02 12.80 -2.83
N LYS A 99 -11.21 12.76 -2.22
CA LYS A 99 -11.39 12.71 -0.77
C LYS A 99 -11.53 11.26 -0.34
N PHE A 100 -10.76 10.89 0.66
CA PHE A 100 -10.72 9.51 1.15
C PHE A 100 -11.62 9.35 2.36
N GLY A 101 -11.70 8.12 2.89
CA GLY A 101 -12.47 7.87 4.10
C GLY A 101 -11.67 8.12 5.37
N TYR A 102 -12.40 8.11 6.48
CA TYR A 102 -11.88 8.32 7.82
C TYR A 102 -12.41 7.25 8.76
N CYS A 103 -11.52 6.59 9.49
CA CYS A 103 -11.85 5.69 10.58
C CYS A 103 -11.99 6.51 11.86
N ASP A 104 -13.23 6.85 12.23
CA ASP A 104 -13.53 7.62 13.44
C ASP A 104 -13.59 6.71 14.66
N SER A 105 -12.89 7.07 15.73
CA SER A 105 -12.79 6.20 16.89
C SER A 105 -14.03 6.27 17.78
N ILE A 106 -14.57 5.10 18.16
CA ILE A 106 -15.70 4.97 19.08
C ILE A 106 -15.16 4.63 20.46
N GLY A 107 -15.43 5.51 21.43
CA GLY A 107 -15.13 5.26 22.83
C GLY A 107 -13.77 5.80 23.29
N ALA A 108 -13.65 6.00 24.60
CA ALA A 108 -12.50 6.67 25.21
C ALA A 108 -11.18 5.86 25.17
N SER A 109 -11.26 4.57 24.84
CA SER A 109 -10.10 3.66 24.78
C SER A 109 -9.52 3.52 23.37
N SER A 110 -10.24 4.02 22.38
CA SER A 110 -9.84 3.97 20.97
C SER A 110 -8.89 5.13 20.70
N GLY A 111 -7.85 4.91 19.89
CA GLY A 111 -6.87 5.94 19.54
C GLY A 111 -7.50 7.13 18.82
N PRO A 112 -6.70 8.14 18.41
CA PRO A 112 -7.21 9.15 17.49
C PRO A 112 -7.68 8.48 16.19
N GLY A 113 -8.77 8.97 15.61
CA GLY A 113 -9.19 8.55 14.28
C GLY A 113 -8.15 8.92 13.22
N PHE A 114 -8.23 8.28 12.06
CA PHE A 114 -7.23 8.44 11.00
C PHE A 114 -7.86 8.32 9.61
N CYS A 115 -7.22 8.95 8.62
CA CYS A 115 -7.61 8.81 7.22
C CYS A 115 -7.18 7.45 6.70
N ALA A 116 -8.08 6.76 6.01
CA ALA A 116 -7.90 5.37 5.61
C ALA A 116 -8.31 5.15 4.15
N TRP A 117 -7.67 4.16 3.53
CA TRP A 117 -7.84 3.88 2.10
C TRP A 117 -9.19 3.23 1.82
N SER A 118 -9.61 2.30 2.67
CA SER A 118 -10.87 1.57 2.56
C SER A 118 -11.45 1.27 3.96
N PRO A 119 -12.74 0.87 4.04
CA PRO A 119 -13.32 0.42 5.30
C PRO A 119 -12.57 -0.76 5.95
N GLU A 120 -11.89 -1.58 5.16
CA GLU A 120 -11.13 -2.75 5.64
C GLU A 120 -9.85 -2.34 6.38
N ASP A 121 -9.39 -1.09 6.21
CA ASP A 121 -8.22 -0.54 6.91
C ASP A 121 -8.57 -0.04 8.31
N CYS A 122 -9.86 0.18 8.61
CA CYS A 122 -10.30 0.33 9.99
C CYS A 122 -10.07 -1.00 10.73
N GLU A 123 -9.65 -0.95 11.99
CA GLU A 123 -9.47 -2.18 12.77
C GLU A 123 -10.78 -2.99 12.80
N ASP A 124 -10.65 -4.31 12.79
CA ASP A 124 -11.80 -5.22 12.72
C ASP A 124 -12.60 -5.26 14.04
N ASP A 125 -12.16 -4.52 15.05
CA ASP A 125 -12.88 -4.36 16.31
C ASP A 125 -13.91 -3.23 16.20
N VAL A 126 -14.96 -3.30 17.02
CA VAL A 126 -16.07 -2.32 17.08
C VAL A 126 -15.65 -0.90 17.48
N SER A 127 -14.34 -0.62 17.45
CA SER A 127 -13.68 0.58 17.93
C SER A 127 -13.65 1.71 16.89
N TYR A 128 -14.05 1.47 15.63
CA TYR A 128 -14.07 2.49 14.58
C TYR A 128 -15.37 2.53 13.76
N VAL A 129 -15.81 3.75 13.39
CA VAL A 129 -16.84 4.00 12.39
C VAL A 129 -16.19 4.51 11.12
N TRP A 130 -16.44 3.85 10.00
CA TRP A 130 -16.08 4.35 8.68
C TRP A 130 -16.95 5.56 8.29
N LYS A 131 -16.30 6.65 7.88
CA LYS A 131 -16.94 7.84 7.29
C LYS A 131 -16.38 8.10 5.91
N PHE A 132 -17.24 8.32 4.93
CA PHE A 132 -16.85 8.64 3.56
C PHE A 132 -17.93 9.48 2.86
N PRO A 133 -17.54 10.48 2.03
CA PRO A 133 -16.19 11.05 1.91
C PRO A 133 -15.82 11.90 3.15
N ALA A 134 -14.53 11.97 3.49
CA ALA A 134 -14.00 12.85 4.55
C ALA A 134 -13.16 13.98 3.94
N GLU A 135 -13.61 15.22 4.12
CA GLU A 135 -13.05 16.42 3.47
C GLU A 135 -11.58 16.68 3.82
N GLU A 136 -11.19 16.34 5.03
CA GLU A 136 -9.85 16.49 5.58
C GLU A 136 -8.87 15.44 5.07
N CYS A 137 -9.36 14.33 4.51
CA CYS A 137 -8.58 13.18 4.10
C CYS A 137 -8.15 13.28 2.63
N THR A 138 -6.99 13.90 2.44
CA THR A 138 -6.26 13.97 1.17
C THR A 138 -5.27 12.80 1.07
N GLY A 139 -4.84 12.44 -0.15
CA GLY A 139 -3.98 11.27 -0.37
C GLY A 139 -2.69 11.23 0.47
N ASP A 140 -2.11 12.37 0.82
CA ASP A 140 -0.92 12.48 1.69
C ASP A 140 -1.19 12.20 3.17
N LYS A 141 -2.45 12.12 3.59
CA LYS A 141 -2.87 11.81 4.96
C LYS A 141 -3.43 10.41 5.12
N VAL A 142 -3.74 9.74 4.02
CA VAL A 142 -4.31 8.39 4.05
C VAL A 142 -3.26 7.41 4.51
N MET A 143 -3.44 6.86 5.70
CA MET A 143 -2.56 5.82 6.23
C MET A 143 -2.84 4.50 5.50
N VAL A 144 -1.76 3.79 5.15
CA VAL A 144 -1.79 2.45 4.56
C VAL A 144 -0.98 1.48 5.41
N GLY A 145 -1.16 0.20 5.14
CA GLY A 145 -0.40 -0.84 5.78
C GLY A 145 1.07 -0.88 5.35
N GLY A 146 1.71 -1.94 5.79
CA GLY A 146 3.07 -2.26 5.41
C GLY A 146 3.36 -3.73 5.55
N CYS A 147 4.45 -4.15 4.95
CA CYS A 147 4.94 -5.51 4.97
C CYS A 147 6.14 -5.58 5.90
N LEU A 148 6.19 -6.61 6.73
CA LEU A 148 7.30 -6.88 7.64
C LEU A 148 7.80 -8.30 7.41
N ALA A 149 9.02 -8.45 6.89
CA ALA A 149 9.71 -9.74 6.84
C ALA A 149 10.52 -9.97 8.12
N GLU A 150 10.86 -11.22 8.42
CA GLU A 150 11.72 -11.57 9.55
C GLU A 150 13.09 -10.90 9.37
N GLU A 151 13.49 -10.06 10.33
CA GLU A 151 14.76 -9.32 10.35
C GLU A 151 14.93 -8.20 9.31
N GLU A 152 13.89 -7.83 8.57
CA GLU A 152 13.94 -6.73 7.59
C GLU A 152 13.24 -5.45 8.06
N THR A 153 13.67 -4.32 7.52
CA THR A 153 12.98 -3.03 7.69
C THR A 153 11.59 -3.09 7.04
N PRO A 154 10.52 -2.67 7.73
CA PRO A 154 9.19 -2.65 7.14
C PRO A 154 9.14 -1.75 5.92
N TYR A 155 8.29 -2.11 4.95
CA TYR A 155 8.04 -1.29 3.76
C TYR A 155 6.55 -1.09 3.53
N CYS A 156 6.19 0.08 2.99
CA CYS A 156 4.79 0.43 2.78
C CYS A 156 4.15 -0.39 1.64
N ALA A 157 2.90 -0.80 1.86
CA ALA A 157 2.07 -1.49 0.88
C ALA A 157 0.59 -1.14 1.13
N ILE A 158 -0.20 -0.98 0.08
CA ILE A 158 -1.63 -0.65 0.21
C ILE A 158 -2.48 -1.91 0.49
N SER A 159 -2.00 -3.08 0.06
CA SER A 159 -2.72 -4.34 0.18
C SER A 159 -1.79 -5.49 0.59
N ALA A 160 -2.38 -6.55 1.13
CA ALA A 160 -1.64 -7.73 1.57
C ALA A 160 -0.97 -8.50 0.42
N ASP A 161 -1.59 -8.52 -0.77
CA ASP A 161 -1.00 -9.12 -1.97
C ASP A 161 0.11 -8.25 -2.58
N GLY A 162 0.32 -7.04 -2.04
CA GLY A 162 1.48 -6.19 -2.31
C GLY A 162 2.72 -6.55 -1.48
N CYS A 163 2.63 -7.51 -0.56
CA CYS A 163 3.79 -8.03 0.15
C CYS A 163 4.48 -9.14 -0.67
N GLY A 164 5.79 -8.97 -0.89
CA GLY A 164 6.64 -9.98 -1.51
C GLY A 164 7.21 -10.98 -0.51
N GLY A 165 7.63 -12.15 -1.00
CA GLY A 165 8.38 -13.14 -0.22
C GLY A 165 7.60 -13.73 0.96
N ASN A 166 8.26 -13.77 2.12
CA ASN A 166 7.70 -14.23 3.41
C ASN A 166 7.21 -13.07 4.30
N ALA A 167 7.10 -11.85 3.76
CA ALA A 167 6.69 -10.70 4.55
C ALA A 167 5.20 -10.79 4.93
N ARG A 168 4.89 -10.51 6.20
CA ARG A 168 3.50 -10.41 6.67
C ARG A 168 2.97 -9.00 6.43
N TYR A 169 1.74 -8.89 5.95
CA TYR A 169 1.04 -7.60 5.89
C TYR A 169 0.53 -7.20 7.26
N LEU A 170 0.72 -5.93 7.60
CA LEU A 170 0.21 -5.27 8.79
C LEU A 170 -0.69 -4.12 8.36
N LYS A 171 -1.91 -4.07 8.93
CA LYS A 171 -2.81 -2.92 8.77
C LYS A 171 -2.14 -1.63 9.32
N PRO A 172 -2.59 -0.42 8.93
CA PRO A 172 -1.92 0.83 9.32
C PRO A 172 -1.65 0.96 10.83
N GLN A 173 -2.66 0.72 11.66
CA GLN A 173 -2.54 0.78 13.12
C GLN A 173 -1.71 -0.36 13.74
N GLN A 174 -1.64 -1.51 13.06
CA GLN A 174 -0.79 -2.61 13.51
C GLN A 174 0.67 -2.31 13.23
N LEU A 175 0.96 -1.71 12.07
CA LEU A 175 2.30 -1.27 11.70
C LEU A 175 2.81 -0.21 12.68
N SER A 176 2.04 0.85 12.94
CA SER A 176 2.42 1.93 13.85
C SER A 176 2.56 1.51 15.32
N ARG A 177 1.86 0.46 15.75
CA ARG A 177 1.98 -0.08 17.13
C ARG A 177 3.12 -1.07 17.28
N SER A 178 3.45 -1.82 16.22
CA SER A 178 4.49 -2.85 16.27
C SER A 178 5.87 -2.34 15.82
N THR A 179 5.91 -1.15 15.21
CA THR A 179 7.11 -0.53 14.65
C THR A 179 7.03 0.99 14.84
N ASP A 180 8.15 1.70 14.70
CA ASP A 180 8.18 3.17 14.68
C ASP A 180 7.90 3.76 13.27
N TYR A 181 7.22 2.99 12.39
CA TYR A 181 6.96 3.37 11.00
C TYR A 181 5.48 3.66 10.75
N GLU A 182 5.24 4.71 9.98
CA GLU A 182 3.92 5.05 9.42
C GLU A 182 4.01 5.12 7.91
N CYS A 183 2.99 4.61 7.23
CA CYS A 183 2.91 4.56 5.78
C CYS A 183 1.71 5.36 5.30
N PHE A 184 1.90 6.17 4.26
CA PHE A 184 0.86 7.03 3.68
C PHE A 184 0.80 6.85 2.17
N VAL A 185 -0.40 6.81 1.57
CA VAL A 185 -0.60 6.63 0.10
C VAL A 185 0.17 7.69 -0.70
N GLY A 186 0.02 8.95 -0.31
CA GLY A 186 0.68 10.06 -0.96
C GLY A 186 1.98 10.38 -0.24
N MET A 187 3.09 10.41 -0.97
CA MET A 187 4.25 11.14 -0.46
C MET A 187 3.93 12.63 -0.46
N SER A 188 4.20 13.31 0.67
CA SER A 188 4.22 14.77 0.75
C SER A 188 4.90 15.35 -0.50
N LYS A 189 4.28 16.37 -1.12
CA LYS A 189 4.81 17.04 -2.33
C LYS A 189 6.25 17.57 -2.13
N VAL A 190 6.77 17.60 -0.91
CA VAL A 190 7.90 18.44 -0.51
C VAL A 190 9.21 17.67 -0.27
N LYS A 191 9.22 16.38 0.11
CA LYS A 191 10.48 15.59 0.26
C LYS A 191 10.21 14.07 0.29
N PRO A 192 10.87 13.25 -0.53
CA PRO A 192 10.80 11.79 -0.42
C PRO A 192 11.43 11.32 0.91
N LEU A 193 10.75 10.41 1.61
CA LEU A 193 11.26 9.79 2.84
C LEU A 193 12.51 8.94 2.53
N GLY A 194 13.59 9.16 3.28
CA GLY A 194 14.66 8.16 3.41
C GLY A 194 15.80 8.20 2.39
N ILE A 195 16.00 9.31 1.68
CA ILE A 195 17.34 9.67 1.21
C ILE A 195 17.68 11.00 1.86
N GLU A 196 18.11 10.96 3.12
CA GLU A 196 19.17 11.88 3.51
C GLU A 196 20.30 11.60 2.54
N SER A 197 20.41 12.47 1.55
CA SER A 197 21.46 12.45 0.57
C SER A 197 22.76 12.64 1.32
N THR A 198 23.37 11.54 1.77
CA THR A 198 24.77 11.39 2.18
C THR A 198 25.75 11.71 1.03
N LEU A 199 25.27 12.42 0.01
CA LEU A 199 26.05 13.00 -1.07
C LEU A 199 26.55 14.41 -0.72
N GLU A 200 26.04 15.05 0.34
CA GLU A 200 26.68 16.26 0.90
C GLU A 200 27.87 15.93 1.82
N ASP A 201 27.91 14.75 2.46
CA ASP A 201 29.07 14.28 3.25
C ASP A 201 30.25 13.77 2.40
N LEU A 202 30.08 13.65 1.07
CA LEU A 202 31.16 13.24 0.15
C LEU A 202 31.77 14.41 -0.62
N LYS A 203 31.32 15.65 -0.39
CA LYS A 203 31.82 16.83 -1.11
C LYS A 203 32.73 17.75 -0.30
N GLU A 204 33.06 17.41 0.95
CA GLU A 204 33.93 18.23 1.79
C GLU A 204 35.07 17.43 2.43
N ALA A 205 35.88 16.79 1.58
CA ALA A 205 37.28 16.50 1.88
C ALA A 205 38.15 17.46 1.08
N THR A 206 38.09 18.75 1.42
CA THR A 206 39.16 19.69 1.08
C THR A 206 40.41 19.31 1.87
N PRO A 207 41.60 19.30 1.24
CA PRO A 207 42.83 19.00 1.95
C PRO A 207 43.11 20.10 2.97
N VAL A 208 43.48 19.63 4.17
CA VAL A 208 44.04 20.36 5.29
C VAL A 208 45.02 21.43 4.78
N ASP A 209 44.73 22.69 5.09
CA ASP A 209 45.78 23.67 5.24
C ASP A 209 45.57 24.49 6.52
N ASP A 210 46.71 24.74 7.12
CA ASP A 210 46.98 25.05 8.50
C ASP A 210 46.78 26.54 8.77
N GLN A 211 45.94 26.94 9.73
CA GLN A 211 46.08 28.23 10.44
C GLN A 211 45.16 28.40 11.65
N SER A 212 45.75 28.10 12.81
CA SER A 212 45.71 28.88 14.06
C SER A 212 44.72 30.05 14.17
N SER A 213 43.73 29.95 15.06
CA SER A 213 43.50 30.91 16.17
C SER A 213 42.19 30.66 16.95
N PRO A 214 42.05 31.21 18.18
CA PRO A 214 41.41 30.50 19.28
C PRO A 214 40.03 31.03 19.68
N GLY A 215 39.28 30.14 20.34
CA GLY A 215 38.45 30.51 21.49
C GLY A 215 36.99 30.79 21.20
N LEU A 216 36.13 29.87 21.64
CA LEU A 216 34.99 30.23 22.49
C LEU A 216 34.52 29.00 23.27
N VAL A 217 34.66 29.14 24.58
CA VAL A 217 34.18 28.24 25.62
C VAL A 217 32.66 28.28 25.62
N LEU A 218 32.01 27.13 25.49
CA LEU A 218 30.63 26.94 25.92
C LEU A 218 30.53 25.68 26.76
N ASP A 219 30.39 25.96 28.04
CA ASP A 219 30.17 25.10 29.19
C ASP A 219 28.86 24.30 28.99
N SER A 220 28.96 22.97 28.92
CA SER A 220 27.83 22.04 29.04
C SER A 220 28.07 21.17 30.25
N SER A 221 27.87 21.77 31.41
CA SER A 221 27.68 21.05 32.65
C SER A 221 26.28 20.42 32.69
N LYS A 222 26.25 19.13 33.07
CA LYS A 222 25.33 18.62 34.11
C LYS A 222 23.90 18.23 33.69
N TYR A 223 23.77 17.05 33.08
CA TYR A 223 22.76 16.03 33.44
C TYR A 223 23.40 14.68 33.11
N GLY A 224 23.61 13.72 34.00
CA GLY A 224 22.89 13.38 35.22
C GLY A 224 22.71 11.86 35.20
N ALA A 225 23.82 11.13 35.26
CA ALA A 225 23.83 9.69 35.47
C ALA A 225 23.28 9.41 36.87
N ASN A 226 22.10 8.79 36.96
CA ASN A 226 21.62 8.15 38.17
C ASN A 226 20.57 7.10 37.80
N GLY A 227 20.77 5.90 38.34
CA GLY A 227 19.65 5.09 38.82
C GLY A 227 19.37 3.81 38.04
N LEU A 228 20.25 2.82 38.21
CA LEU A 228 19.79 1.45 38.41
C LEU A 228 18.61 1.45 39.39
N LYS A 229 17.45 0.95 38.95
CA LYS A 229 16.50 0.29 39.84
C LYS A 229 15.98 -0.98 39.18
N ASN A 230 16.50 -2.08 39.72
CA ASN A 230 15.91 -3.41 39.64
C ASN A 230 14.42 -3.34 39.98
N SER A 231 13.61 -3.95 39.11
CA SER A 231 12.31 -4.49 39.47
C SER A 231 12.06 -5.73 38.61
N GLU A 232 12.55 -6.87 39.07
CA GLU A 232 11.95 -8.16 38.76
C GLU A 232 10.51 -8.18 39.32
N PRO A 233 9.52 -8.63 38.55
CA PRO A 233 8.39 -9.33 39.10
C PRO A 233 8.57 -10.82 38.82
N ALA A 234 9.08 -11.54 39.81
CA ALA A 234 8.89 -12.98 39.92
C ALA A 234 7.39 -13.25 40.08
N ALA A 235 6.71 -13.56 38.99
CA ALA A 235 5.38 -14.16 39.03
C ALA A 235 5.55 -15.65 39.37
N SER A 236 5.39 -15.95 40.65
CA SER A 236 5.17 -17.29 41.17
C SER A 236 3.92 -17.90 40.53
N LEU A 237 4.12 -18.76 39.54
CA LEU A 237 3.09 -19.69 39.06
C LEU A 237 2.96 -20.81 40.10
N SER A 238 1.98 -20.64 40.99
CA SER A 238 1.47 -21.71 41.84
C SER A 238 0.81 -22.76 40.96
N GLN A 239 1.49 -23.88 40.74
CA GLN A 239 0.85 -25.12 40.30
C GLN A 239 0.12 -25.72 41.49
N ASP A 240 -1.16 -25.38 41.65
CA ASP A 240 -2.08 -26.18 42.46
C ASP A 240 -2.47 -27.41 41.64
N SER A 241 -1.76 -28.50 41.90
CA SER A 241 -2.15 -29.84 41.51
C SER A 241 -3.34 -30.29 42.36
N GLU A 242 -4.56 -29.86 42.01
CA GLU A 242 -5.78 -30.46 42.52
C GLU A 242 -6.10 -31.74 41.75
N SER A 243 -5.93 -32.88 42.44
CA SER A 243 -6.46 -34.17 42.03
C SER A 243 -7.99 -34.17 42.21
N GLY A 244 -8.71 -33.61 41.25
CA GLY A 244 -10.18 -33.60 41.22
C GLY A 244 -10.71 -34.55 40.14
N GLY A 245 -11.41 -35.61 40.54
CA GLY A 245 -11.98 -36.61 39.64
C GLY A 245 -12.84 -35.98 38.54
N THR A 246 -12.50 -36.27 37.28
CA THR A 246 -13.21 -35.79 36.09
C THR A 246 -14.65 -36.30 36.10
N SER A 247 -15.58 -35.37 36.32
CA SER A 247 -17.00 -35.64 36.21
C SER A 247 -17.33 -35.94 34.74
N PRO A 248 -18.07 -37.02 34.42
CA PRO A 248 -18.34 -37.43 33.04
C PRO A 248 -19.10 -36.38 32.21
N SER A 249 -19.70 -35.37 32.85
CA SER A 249 -20.35 -34.23 32.20
C SER A 249 -19.39 -33.28 31.47
N LEU A 250 -18.13 -33.15 31.91
CA LEU A 250 -17.16 -32.25 31.28
C LEU A 250 -16.61 -32.82 29.96
N ILE A 251 -16.49 -34.14 29.86
CA ILE A 251 -16.02 -34.84 28.66
C ILE A 251 -17.03 -34.70 27.51
N ILE A 252 -18.33 -34.72 27.81
CA ILE A 252 -19.40 -34.59 26.81
C ILE A 252 -19.41 -33.17 26.21
N GLY A 253 -19.14 -32.13 27.01
CA GLY A 253 -19.09 -30.75 26.53
C GLY A 253 -17.99 -30.49 25.50
N ILE A 254 -16.79 -31.03 25.75
CA ILE A 254 -15.63 -30.85 24.84
C ILE A 254 -15.89 -31.52 23.49
N ALA A 255 -16.46 -32.73 23.50
CA ALA A 255 -16.75 -33.47 22.26
C ALA A 255 -17.72 -32.70 21.33
N LEU A 256 -18.78 -32.11 21.90
CA LEU A 256 -19.74 -31.31 21.12
C LEU A 256 -19.12 -30.02 20.58
N GLY A 257 -18.27 -29.35 21.37
CA GLY A 257 -17.55 -28.15 20.93
C GLY A 257 -16.62 -28.41 19.74
N CYS A 258 -15.86 -29.51 19.78
CA CYS A 258 -14.96 -29.87 18.67
C CYS A 258 -15.71 -30.15 17.37
N VAL A 259 -16.85 -30.85 17.42
CA VAL A 259 -17.66 -31.13 16.21
C VAL A 259 -18.18 -29.84 15.58
N LEU A 260 -18.63 -28.89 16.39
CA LEU A 260 -19.16 -27.61 15.92
C LEU A 260 -18.07 -26.73 15.30
N LEU A 261 -16.86 -26.73 15.90
CA LEU A 261 -15.70 -26.02 15.35
C LEU A 261 -15.26 -26.60 14.00
N VAL A 262 -15.18 -27.93 13.88
CA VAL A 262 -14.83 -28.60 12.61
C VAL A 262 -15.87 -28.32 11.52
N ALA A 263 -17.17 -28.30 11.88
CA ALA A 263 -18.23 -27.95 10.94
C ALA A 263 -18.14 -26.50 10.44
N LEU A 264 -17.80 -25.55 11.33
CA LEU A 264 -17.56 -24.15 10.96
C LEU A 264 -16.37 -23.99 10.01
N LEU A 265 -15.25 -24.64 10.30
CA LEU A 265 -14.06 -24.63 9.45
C LEU A 265 -14.35 -25.24 8.06
N ALA A 266 -15.10 -26.35 8.01
CA ALA A 266 -15.53 -26.96 6.75
C ALA A 266 -16.44 -26.03 5.94
N MET A 267 -17.36 -25.31 6.59
CA MET A 267 -18.21 -24.31 5.92
C MET A 267 -17.39 -23.15 5.32
N ILE A 268 -16.42 -22.61 6.06
CA ILE A 268 -15.55 -21.53 5.57
C ILE A 268 -14.74 -22.02 4.36
N MET A 269 -14.17 -23.23 4.41
CA MET A 269 -13.47 -23.80 3.26
C MET A 269 -14.38 -24.01 2.04
N LEU A 270 -15.62 -24.47 2.24
CA LEU A 270 -16.59 -24.62 1.15
C LEU A 270 -17.00 -23.28 0.54
N GLN A 271 -17.16 -22.23 1.35
CA GLN A 271 -17.44 -20.88 0.85
C GLN A 271 -16.26 -20.34 0.03
N ASN A 272 -15.03 -20.52 0.51
CA ASN A 272 -13.83 -20.12 -0.24
C ASN A 272 -13.68 -20.88 -1.57
N LEU A 273 -13.99 -22.17 -1.61
CA LEU A 273 -13.99 -22.95 -2.85
C LEU A 273 -15.09 -22.50 -3.82
N ARG A 274 -16.28 -22.14 -3.33
CA ARG A 274 -17.35 -21.57 -4.14
C ARG A 274 -16.93 -20.21 -4.72
N ASN A 275 -16.34 -19.34 -3.92
CA ASN A 275 -15.84 -18.04 -4.37
C ASN A 275 -14.75 -18.20 -5.44
N LYS A 276 -13.83 -19.16 -5.28
CA LYS A 276 -12.82 -19.48 -6.29
C LYS A 276 -13.44 -19.98 -7.60
N ARG A 277 -14.45 -20.84 -7.54
CA ARG A 277 -15.16 -21.32 -8.75
C ARG A 277 -15.89 -20.20 -9.48
N MET A 278 -16.53 -19.27 -8.74
CA MET A 278 -17.19 -18.12 -9.35
C MET A 278 -16.20 -17.17 -10.05
N ARG A 279 -14.99 -17.00 -9.49
CA ARG A 279 -13.92 -16.23 -10.15
C ARG A 279 -13.46 -16.92 -11.44
N SER A 280 -13.13 -18.21 -11.39
CA SER A 280 -12.70 -18.97 -12.57
C SER A 280 -13.77 -19.03 -13.68
N ALA A 281 -15.05 -19.03 -13.33
CA ALA A 281 -16.13 -18.98 -14.32
C ALA A 281 -16.19 -17.63 -15.05
N ARG A 282 -15.96 -16.51 -14.35
CA ARG A 282 -15.87 -15.18 -14.99
C ARG A 282 -14.68 -15.09 -15.94
N ASP A 283 -13.53 -15.60 -15.52
CA ASP A 283 -12.31 -15.56 -16.35
C ASP A 283 -12.51 -16.37 -17.66
N ALA A 284 -13.24 -17.49 -17.58
CA ALA A 284 -13.58 -18.29 -18.76
C ALA A 284 -14.58 -17.59 -19.69
N GLU A 285 -15.54 -16.82 -19.17
CA GLU A 285 -16.45 -16.02 -19.99
C GLU A 285 -15.72 -14.86 -20.69
N PHE A 286 -14.75 -14.22 -20.01
CA PHE A 286 -13.93 -13.16 -20.59
C PHE A 286 -13.11 -13.66 -21.79
N LEU A 287 -12.43 -14.81 -21.65
CA LEU A 287 -11.68 -15.44 -22.74
C LEU A 287 -12.57 -15.82 -23.93
N LYS A 288 -13.83 -16.22 -23.68
CA LYS A 288 -14.77 -16.53 -24.75
C LYS A 288 -15.18 -15.27 -25.52
N GLN A 289 -15.39 -14.15 -24.83
CA GLN A 289 -15.77 -12.89 -25.45
C GLN A 289 -14.63 -12.29 -26.28
N GLU A 290 -13.38 -12.43 -25.84
CA GLU A 290 -12.20 -11.99 -26.58
C GLU A 290 -12.01 -12.78 -27.89
N SER A 291 -12.27 -14.09 -27.88
CA SER A 291 -12.15 -14.94 -29.09
C SER A 291 -13.15 -14.61 -30.21
N VAL A 292 -14.31 -14.03 -29.87
CA VAL A 292 -15.34 -13.64 -30.86
C VAL A 292 -15.00 -12.30 -31.49
N ALA A 293 -14.35 -11.39 -30.75
CA ALA A 293 -13.96 -10.07 -31.26
C ALA A 293 -12.84 -10.12 -32.31
N THR A 294 -12.06 -11.21 -32.40
CA THR A 294 -10.95 -11.33 -33.36
C THR A 294 -11.33 -11.95 -34.72
N THR A 295 -12.59 -12.37 -34.92
CA THR A 295 -13.00 -13.08 -36.15
C THR A 295 -13.73 -12.20 -37.18
N GLU A 296 -14.07 -10.94 -36.86
CA GLU A 296 -14.67 -9.97 -37.82
C GLU A 296 -13.68 -8.88 -38.25
N GLN A 297 -12.49 -9.27 -38.71
CA GLN A 297 -11.64 -8.39 -39.54
C GLN A 297 -11.50 -8.98 -40.94
N GLU A 298 -12.64 -9.05 -41.64
CA GLU A 298 -12.67 -9.24 -43.10
C GLU A 298 -12.18 -7.98 -43.81
N ASP A 299 -11.19 -8.17 -44.68
CA ASP A 299 -10.89 -7.42 -45.91
C ASP A 299 -11.46 -5.99 -46.03
N TYR A 300 -10.74 -5.01 -45.49
CA TYR A 300 -10.76 -3.66 -46.08
C TYR A 300 -9.58 -3.53 -47.05
N PRO A 301 -9.81 -3.23 -48.34
CA PRO A 301 -8.72 -2.99 -49.28
C PRO A 301 -7.91 -1.75 -48.86
N PRO A 302 -6.61 -1.72 -49.15
CA PRO A 302 -5.74 -0.60 -48.79
C PRO A 302 -6.25 0.65 -49.50
N SER A 303 -6.74 1.61 -48.72
CA SER A 303 -7.01 2.94 -49.24
C SER A 303 -5.67 3.64 -49.43
N ASP A 304 -5.31 3.86 -50.69
CA ASP A 304 -4.25 4.77 -51.12
C ASP A 304 -4.51 6.18 -50.57
N LEU A 305 -3.99 6.44 -49.38
CA LEU A 305 -3.94 7.78 -48.79
C LEU A 305 -2.75 8.50 -49.40
N GLN A 306 -3.01 9.20 -50.51
CA GLN A 306 -2.11 10.22 -51.02
C GLN A 306 -2.00 11.34 -49.99
N ILE A 307 -0.83 11.45 -49.36
CA ILE A 307 -0.44 12.62 -48.58
C ILE A 307 -0.19 13.75 -49.58
N VAL A 308 -1.21 14.58 -49.83
CA VAL A 308 -1.05 15.87 -50.48
C VAL A 308 -0.48 16.82 -49.42
N ASN A 309 0.83 17.01 -49.44
CA ASN A 309 1.49 18.11 -48.74
C ASN A 309 1.12 19.42 -49.44
N ASP A 310 0.03 20.05 -49.02
CA ASP A 310 -0.28 21.43 -49.37
C ASP A 310 0.21 22.34 -48.23
N TYR A 311 1.52 22.64 -48.29
CA TYR A 311 2.18 23.62 -47.43
C TYR A 311 2.11 24.96 -48.18
N SER A 312 0.98 25.64 -48.09
CA SER A 312 0.85 27.03 -48.56
C SER A 312 1.00 27.98 -47.38
N ASP A 313 2.10 28.72 -47.41
CA ASP A 313 2.40 29.89 -46.61
C ASP A 313 1.21 30.84 -46.46
N VAL A 314 0.86 31.18 -45.20
CA VAL A 314 0.23 32.46 -44.89
C VAL A 314 0.93 33.05 -43.66
N VAL A 315 2.01 33.77 -43.93
CA VAL A 315 2.51 34.81 -43.04
C VAL A 315 1.52 35.97 -43.14
N SER A 316 0.67 36.14 -42.12
CA SER A 316 -0.03 37.41 -41.91
C SER A 316 0.72 38.22 -40.87
N ASP A 317 1.46 39.15 -41.45
CA ASP A 317 1.93 40.41 -40.89
C ASP A 317 0.77 41.15 -40.20
N ILE A 318 0.89 41.43 -38.90
CA ILE A 318 0.17 42.52 -38.23
C ILE A 318 1.19 43.27 -37.39
N GLY A 319 1.66 44.37 -37.96
CA GLY A 319 2.35 45.43 -37.23
C GLY A 319 1.39 46.51 -36.70
N ALA A 320 2.02 47.42 -35.96
CA ALA A 320 1.56 48.68 -35.37
C ALA A 320 0.85 48.58 -34.00
#